data_AF-A0A8J5Z6X4-F1
#
_entry.id   AF-A0A8J5Z6X4-F1
#
_cell.length_a   1.000
_cell.length_b   1.000
_cell.length_c   1.000
_cell.angle_alpha   90.00
_cell.angle_beta   90.00
_cell.angle_gamma   90.00
#
_symmetry.space_group_name_H-M   'P 1'
#
loop_
_entity.id
_entity.type
_entity.pdbx_description
1 polymer ?
#
loop_
_entity_poly.entity_id
_entity_poly.type
_entity_poly.pdbx_seq_one_letter_code
_entity_poly.pdbx_strand_id
1 'polypeptide(L)'
;MAGGVAAEGGGGGGEGSTSSEETRNAAKRYLKEVTETFEDQQEKLVMFREVMNDFGTERTDVAGVIERVKELFKGHNNLLKGFNFFLPMGYEITVDKDEPPPETMAGFRETLDFIRVVKERDERLYRPFMDVIFRYWREHMDVIKLRREVDALLSKDYPDLFVEFIRYLPPT
;
A
#
# COMPACT_ATOMS: atom_id res chain seq x y z
N MET A 1 -17.25 52.43 -40.87
CA MET A 1 -17.53 51.21 -40.08
C MET A 1 -16.86 50.07 -40.84
N ALA A 2 -15.58 49.78 -40.62
CA ALA A 2 -14.99 49.06 -39.49
C ALA A 2 -15.56 47.63 -39.34
N GLY A 3 -14.71 46.61 -39.56
CA GLY A 3 -14.90 45.27 -39.00
C GLY A 3 -14.97 44.09 -39.97
N GLY A 4 -13.93 43.84 -40.79
CA GLY A 4 -13.69 42.53 -41.38
C GLY A 4 -12.58 41.84 -40.60
N VAL A 5 -12.94 40.94 -39.68
CA VAL A 5 -12.01 40.23 -38.80
C VAL A 5 -11.28 39.12 -39.57
N ALA A 6 -9.97 39.08 -39.34
CA ALA A 6 -9.05 38.04 -39.74
C ALA A 6 -9.12 36.82 -38.80
N ALA A 7 -8.40 35.80 -39.24
CA ALA A 7 -7.63 34.85 -38.43
C ALA A 7 -8.26 33.47 -38.12
N GLU A 8 -7.55 32.48 -38.68
CA GLU A 8 -6.93 31.36 -37.96
C GLU A 8 -7.75 30.16 -37.48
N GLY A 9 -7.11 29.01 -37.66
CA GLY A 9 -7.55 27.68 -37.30
C GLY A 9 -6.97 26.72 -38.34
N GLY A 10 -5.69 26.37 -38.33
CA GLY A 10 -4.85 26.10 -37.17
C GLY A 10 -4.53 24.61 -37.16
N GLY A 11 -3.31 24.30 -37.59
CA GLY A 11 -2.52 23.11 -37.23
C GLY A 11 -3.24 21.77 -37.16
N GLY A 12 -3.19 21.03 -38.27
CA GLY A 12 -3.28 19.58 -38.22
C GLY A 12 -2.00 18.98 -37.61
N GLY A 13 -2.20 17.96 -36.78
CA GLY A 13 -1.34 16.78 -36.68
C GLY A 13 0.02 16.97 -36.03
N GLY A 14 0.15 16.54 -34.79
CA GLY A 14 1.44 16.40 -34.10
C GLY A 14 1.37 15.61 -32.81
N GLU A 15 0.50 14.60 -32.74
CA GLU A 15 0.48 13.63 -31.64
C GLU A 15 1.64 12.64 -31.91
N GLY A 16 2.73 12.71 -31.13
CA GLY A 16 3.81 11.72 -31.31
C GLY A 16 5.23 12.01 -30.83
N SER A 17 5.51 12.97 -29.93
CA SER A 17 6.92 13.14 -29.45
C SER A 17 7.13 13.53 -27.99
N THR A 18 6.11 13.85 -27.20
CA THR A 18 6.31 14.18 -25.77
C THR A 18 6.35 12.96 -24.85
N SER A 19 5.65 11.87 -25.22
CA SER A 19 5.46 10.72 -24.32
C SER A 19 6.75 9.90 -24.04
N SER A 20 7.65 9.75 -25.02
CA SER A 20 8.86 8.91 -24.85
C SER A 20 9.94 9.54 -23.97
N GLU A 21 10.15 10.86 -24.07
CA GLU A 21 11.15 11.55 -23.23
C GLU A 21 10.66 11.67 -21.78
N GLU A 22 9.37 11.96 -21.57
CA GLU A 22 8.77 11.99 -20.24
C GLU A 22 8.83 10.62 -19.57
N THR A 23 8.50 9.55 -20.30
CA THR A 23 8.59 8.17 -19.80
C THR A 23 10.03 7.79 -19.45
N ARG A 24 11.00 8.18 -20.28
CA ARG A 24 12.43 7.94 -20.00
C ARG A 24 12.90 8.71 -18.77
N ASN A 25 12.46 9.95 -18.60
CA ASN A 25 12.80 10.76 -17.43
C ASN A 25 12.13 10.23 -16.16
N ALA A 26 10.88 9.76 -16.24
CA ALA A 26 10.19 9.07 -15.16
C ALA A 26 10.93 7.79 -14.75
N ALA A 27 11.37 6.97 -15.72
CA ALA A 27 12.17 5.78 -15.46
C ALA A 27 13.48 6.08 -14.73
N LYS A 28 14.20 7.13 -15.15
CA LYS A 28 15.44 7.55 -14.46
C LYS A 28 15.18 7.99 -13.01
N ARG A 29 14.12 8.76 -12.78
CA ARG A 29 13.73 9.21 -11.44
C ARG A 29 13.35 8.03 -10.56
N TYR A 30 12.56 7.09 -11.09
CA TYR A 30 12.15 5.88 -10.39
C TYR A 30 13.34 5.01 -9.98
N LEU A 31 14.27 4.75 -10.91
CA LEU A 31 15.49 3.98 -10.61
C LEU A 31 16.36 4.67 -9.54
N LYS A 32 16.43 6.01 -9.56
CA LYS A 32 17.12 6.77 -8.52
C LYS A 32 16.47 6.55 -7.16
N GLU A 33 15.14 6.68 -7.08
CA GLU A 33 14.38 6.49 -5.84
C GLU A 33 14.52 5.06 -5.28
N VAL A 34 14.46 4.03 -6.13
CA VAL A 34 14.72 2.63 -5.72
C VAL A 34 16.14 2.47 -5.18
N THR A 35 17.13 3.05 -5.86
CA THR A 35 18.54 2.96 -5.45
C THR A 35 18.79 3.67 -4.12
N GLU A 36 18.23 4.87 -3.92
CA GLU A 36 18.35 5.62 -2.66
C GLU A 36 17.58 4.92 -1.52
N THR A 37 16.41 4.35 -1.79
CA THR A 37 15.61 3.65 -0.75
C THR A 37 16.30 2.38 -0.23
N PHE A 38 17.05 1.68 -1.09
CA PHE A 38 17.71 0.43 -0.77
C PHE A 38 19.23 0.52 -0.83
N GLU A 39 19.82 1.71 -0.60
CA GLU A 39 21.27 1.90 -0.66
C GLU A 39 22.02 1.00 0.33
N ASP A 40 21.46 0.84 1.54
CA ASP A 40 21.98 -0.06 2.59
C ASP A 40 21.55 -1.53 2.38
N GLN A 41 20.68 -1.81 1.40
CA GLN A 41 20.06 -3.12 1.16
C GLN A 41 20.41 -3.64 -0.23
N GLN A 42 21.70 -3.89 -0.45
CA GLN A 42 22.24 -4.36 -1.74
C GLN A 42 21.53 -5.61 -2.28
N GLU A 43 21.09 -6.51 -1.39
CA GLU A 43 20.33 -7.71 -1.75
C GLU A 43 19.03 -7.36 -2.48
N LYS A 44 18.29 -6.33 -2.02
CA LYS A 44 17.05 -5.90 -2.68
C LYS A 44 17.28 -5.24 -4.03
N LEU A 45 18.38 -4.52 -4.20
CA LEU A 45 18.76 -3.97 -5.50
C LEU A 45 19.12 -5.05 -6.51
N VAL A 46 19.76 -6.14 -6.05
CA VAL A 46 20.03 -7.32 -6.87
C VAL A 46 18.73 -8.02 -7.25
N MET A 47 17.85 -8.29 -6.28
CA MET A 47 16.54 -8.90 -6.55
C MET A 47 15.70 -8.07 -7.53
N PHE A 48 15.66 -6.74 -7.38
CA PHE A 48 14.93 -5.87 -8.32
C PHE A 48 15.47 -6.04 -9.75
N ARG A 49 16.79 -6.08 -9.90
CA ARG A 49 17.44 -6.27 -11.20
C ARG A 49 17.13 -7.65 -11.78
N GLU A 50 17.09 -8.69 -10.95
CA GLU A 50 16.72 -10.04 -11.37
C GLU A 50 15.26 -10.09 -11.85
N VAL A 51 14.33 -9.47 -11.13
CA VAL A 51 12.92 -9.37 -11.55
C VAL A 51 12.79 -8.68 -12.91
N MET A 52 13.49 -7.56 -13.12
CA MET A 52 13.49 -6.85 -14.40
C MET A 52 14.14 -7.67 -15.52
N ASN A 53 15.18 -8.44 -15.21
CA ASN A 53 15.84 -9.34 -16.17
C ASN A 53 14.94 -10.52 -16.55
N ASP A 54 14.25 -11.12 -15.59
CA ASP A 54 13.32 -12.23 -15.83
C ASP A 54 12.13 -11.78 -16.68
N PHE A 55 11.65 -10.55 -16.50
CA PHE A 55 10.67 -9.94 -17.38
C PHE A 55 11.22 -9.74 -18.80
N GLY A 56 12.43 -9.19 -18.92
CA GLY A 56 13.07 -8.94 -20.22
C GLY A 56 13.45 -10.21 -20.99
N THR A 57 13.61 -11.34 -20.30
CA THR A 57 13.88 -12.66 -20.89
C THR A 57 12.61 -13.51 -21.07
N GLU A 58 11.42 -12.90 -20.87
CA GLU A 58 10.11 -13.56 -20.97
C GLU A 58 9.97 -14.80 -20.05
N ARG A 59 10.81 -14.90 -19.01
CA ARG A 59 10.74 -15.97 -18.01
C ARG A 59 9.60 -15.75 -17.03
N THR A 60 9.20 -14.49 -16.85
CA THR A 60 8.11 -14.07 -15.96
C THR A 60 7.18 -13.15 -16.74
N ASP A 61 5.88 -13.36 -16.58
CA ASP A 61 4.84 -12.53 -17.18
C ASP A 61 4.57 -11.27 -16.33
N VAL A 62 3.72 -10.38 -16.83
CA VAL A 62 3.38 -9.12 -16.13
C VAL A 62 2.82 -9.40 -14.72
N ALA A 63 2.01 -10.45 -14.56
CA ALA A 63 1.45 -10.84 -13.28
C ALA A 63 2.53 -11.28 -12.27
N GLY A 64 3.46 -12.14 -12.68
CA GLY A 64 4.56 -12.59 -11.82
C GLY A 64 5.54 -11.46 -11.45
N VAL A 65 5.76 -10.50 -12.36
CA VAL A 65 6.55 -9.30 -12.04
C VAL A 65 5.85 -8.46 -10.97
N ILE A 66 4.54 -8.26 -11.08
CA ILE A 66 3.76 -7.52 -10.08
C ILE A 66 3.87 -8.17 -8.71
N GLU A 67 3.70 -9.49 -8.62
CA GLU A 67 3.78 -10.22 -7.35
C GLU A 67 5.16 -10.04 -6.69
N ARG A 68 6.24 -10.25 -7.45
CA ARG A 68 7.61 -10.08 -6.93
C ARG A 68 7.93 -8.64 -6.55
N VAL A 69 7.45 -7.65 -7.32
CA VAL A 69 7.62 -6.22 -7.01
C VAL A 69 6.82 -5.83 -5.76
N LYS A 70 5.61 -6.38 -5.57
CA LYS A 70 4.80 -6.19 -4.36
C LYS A 70 5.54 -6.65 -3.11
N GLU A 71 6.13 -7.83 -3.14
CA GLU A 71 6.92 -8.35 -2.02
C GLU A 71 8.20 -7.55 -1.79
N LEU A 72 8.94 -7.25 -2.86
CA LEU A 72 10.23 -6.56 -2.77
C LEU A 72 10.11 -5.15 -2.18
N PHE A 73 9.04 -4.43 -2.55
CA PHE A 73 8.76 -3.08 -2.07
C PHE A 73 7.70 -3.03 -0.98
N LYS A 74 7.47 -4.14 -0.27
CA LYS A 74 6.55 -4.18 0.88
C LYS A 74 6.96 -3.12 1.91
N GLY A 75 5.99 -2.30 2.32
CA GLY A 75 6.20 -1.15 3.21
C GLY A 75 6.64 0.14 2.50
N HIS A 76 7.01 0.09 1.21
CA HIS A 76 7.43 1.25 0.40
C HIS A 76 6.38 1.60 -0.65
N ASN A 77 5.24 2.10 -0.18
CA ASN A 77 4.06 2.42 -1.00
C ASN A 77 4.34 3.39 -2.16
N ASN A 78 5.35 4.26 -2.02
CA ASN A 78 5.74 5.22 -3.05
C ASN A 78 6.35 4.50 -4.26
N LEU A 79 7.22 3.50 -4.01
CA LEU A 79 7.85 2.69 -5.05
C LEU A 79 6.83 1.80 -5.78
N LEU A 80 5.86 1.23 -5.07
CA LEU A 80 4.78 0.46 -5.69
C LEU A 80 3.91 1.33 -6.60
N LYS A 81 3.53 2.53 -6.15
CA LYS A 81 2.77 3.48 -6.98
C LYS A 81 3.56 3.99 -8.17
N GLY A 82 4.85 4.27 -7.98
CA GLY A 82 5.73 4.68 -9.07
C GLY A 82 5.85 3.61 -10.15
N PHE A 83 5.77 2.33 -9.77
CA PHE A 83 5.82 1.22 -10.71
C PHE A 83 4.59 1.15 -11.63
N ASN A 84 3.41 1.58 -11.16
CA ASN A 84 2.17 1.58 -11.96
C ASN A 84 2.28 2.42 -13.24
N PHE A 85 3.14 3.44 -13.27
CA PHE A 85 3.40 4.24 -14.46
C PHE A 85 4.01 3.41 -15.61
N PHE A 86 4.69 2.30 -15.29
CA PHE A 86 5.32 1.41 -16.27
C PHE A 86 4.45 0.20 -16.62
N LEU A 87 3.29 0.05 -15.98
CA LEU A 87 2.39 -1.09 -16.20
C LEU A 87 1.29 -0.74 -17.21
N PRO A 88 0.86 -1.70 -18.06
CA PRO A 88 -0.30 -1.50 -18.91
C PRO A 88 -1.57 -1.28 -18.08
N MET A 89 -2.54 -0.57 -18.66
CA MET A 89 -3.86 -0.41 -18.04
C MET A 89 -4.47 -1.78 -17.72
N GLY A 90 -4.93 -1.96 -16.48
CA GLY A 90 -5.48 -3.23 -15.98
C GLY A 90 -4.49 -4.12 -15.22
N TYR A 91 -3.21 -3.76 -15.17
CA TYR A 91 -2.17 -4.47 -14.41
C TYR A 91 -1.67 -3.66 -13.20
N GLU A 92 -2.40 -2.64 -12.78
CA GLU A 92 -1.97 -1.74 -11.72
C GLU A 92 -1.79 -2.46 -10.38
N ILE A 93 -0.67 -2.18 -9.72
CA ILE A 93 -0.39 -2.59 -8.36
C ILE A 93 -1.27 -1.78 -7.42
N THR A 94 -2.27 -2.43 -6.85
CA THR A 94 -2.95 -1.92 -5.66
C THR A 94 -2.00 -2.04 -4.48
N VAL A 95 -1.68 -0.91 -3.86
CA VAL A 95 -1.07 -0.90 -2.54
C VAL A 95 -2.17 -1.29 -1.57
N ASP A 96 -2.11 -2.51 -1.05
CA ASP A 96 -2.98 -2.97 0.02
C ASP A 96 -2.74 -2.04 1.23
N LYS A 97 -3.61 -1.03 1.38
CA LYS A 97 -3.56 -0.09 2.51
C LYS A 97 -3.86 -0.74 3.85
N ASP A 98 -4.37 -1.96 3.81
CA ASP A 98 -4.55 -2.87 4.91
C ASP A 98 -4.01 -4.20 4.38
N GLU A 99 -2.86 -4.65 4.88
CA GLU A 99 -2.61 -6.08 4.90
C GLU A 99 -3.86 -6.69 5.56
N PRO A 100 -4.64 -7.54 4.87
CA PRO A 100 -5.77 -8.17 5.53
C PRO A 100 -5.19 -8.87 6.76
N PRO A 101 -5.81 -8.69 7.93
CA PRO A 101 -5.30 -9.31 9.13
C PRO A 101 -5.03 -10.80 8.84
N PRO A 102 -3.88 -11.34 9.30
CA PRO A 102 -3.41 -12.67 8.90
C PRO A 102 -4.54 -13.69 9.06
N GLU A 103 -4.61 -14.75 8.24
CA GLU A 103 -5.68 -15.77 8.30
C GLU A 103 -5.97 -16.30 9.72
N THR A 104 -5.01 -16.16 10.64
CA THR A 104 -5.14 -16.33 12.09
C THR A 104 -6.21 -15.46 12.77
N MET A 105 -6.54 -14.27 12.27
CA MET A 105 -7.66 -13.43 12.71
C MET A 105 -9.03 -14.02 12.33
N ALA A 106 -9.11 -14.93 11.36
CA ALA A 106 -10.33 -15.69 11.13
C ALA A 106 -10.71 -16.58 12.33
N GLY A 107 -9.72 -16.93 13.17
CA GLY A 107 -9.93 -17.60 14.46
C GLY A 107 -10.53 -16.68 15.55
N PHE A 108 -10.49 -15.37 15.35
CA PHE A 108 -11.14 -14.35 16.18
C PHE A 108 -12.20 -13.64 15.34
N ARG A 109 -13.14 -14.41 14.76
CA ARG A 109 -14.24 -13.86 13.95
C ARG A 109 -15.00 -12.74 14.70
N GLU A 110 -15.10 -12.88 16.03
CA GLU A 110 -15.58 -11.89 16.98
C GLU A 110 -14.79 -10.57 17.01
N THR A 111 -13.46 -10.60 16.82
CA THR A 111 -12.62 -9.40 16.74
C THR A 111 -12.82 -8.65 15.42
N LEU A 112 -13.17 -9.34 14.32
CA LEU A 112 -13.51 -8.69 13.05
C LEU A 112 -14.80 -7.87 13.16
N ASP A 113 -15.81 -8.39 13.86
CA ASP A 113 -17.03 -7.64 14.15
C ASP A 113 -16.72 -6.42 15.02
N PHE A 114 -15.84 -6.57 16.01
CA PHE A 114 -15.41 -5.46 16.85
C PHE A 114 -14.60 -4.39 16.10
N ILE A 115 -13.73 -4.77 15.17
CA ILE A 115 -12.98 -3.84 14.30
C ILE A 115 -13.97 -2.93 13.54
N ARG A 116 -15.09 -3.48 13.08
CA ARG A 116 -16.13 -2.70 12.42
C ARG A 116 -16.79 -1.71 13.37
N VAL A 117 -17.09 -2.12 14.61
CA VAL A 117 -17.64 -1.23 15.65
C VAL A 117 -16.67 -0.08 15.95
N VAL A 118 -15.37 -0.35 16.11
CA VAL A 118 -14.34 0.68 16.33
C VAL A 118 -14.28 1.67 15.16
N LYS A 119 -14.34 1.15 13.92
CA LYS A 119 -14.31 1.96 12.70
C LYS A 119 -15.54 2.85 12.55
N GLU A 120 -16.73 2.34 12.87
CA GLU A 120 -18.00 3.10 12.82
C GLU A 120 -18.10 4.12 13.96
N ARG A 121 -17.44 3.86 15.10
CA ARG A 121 -17.41 4.79 16.24
C ARG A 121 -16.49 5.97 16.02
N ASP A 122 -15.24 5.72 15.65
CA ASP A 122 -14.27 6.79 15.39
C ASP A 122 -13.15 6.32 14.45
N GLU A 123 -13.10 6.92 13.26
CA GLU A 123 -12.05 6.66 12.27
C GLU A 123 -10.65 6.96 12.82
N ARG A 124 -10.52 7.89 13.78
CA ARG A 124 -9.24 8.24 14.40
C ARG A 124 -8.74 7.17 15.36
N LEU A 125 -9.64 6.35 15.92
CA LEU A 125 -9.29 5.21 16.76
C LEU A 125 -8.93 3.96 15.96
N TYR A 126 -9.48 3.84 14.75
CA TYR A 126 -9.22 2.69 13.89
C TYR A 126 -7.72 2.46 13.69
N ARG A 127 -6.95 3.52 13.37
CA ARG A 127 -5.49 3.40 13.17
C ARG A 127 -4.75 2.92 14.42
N PRO A 128 -4.81 3.63 15.57
CA PRO A 128 -4.14 3.19 16.80
C PRO A 128 -4.58 1.79 17.27
N PHE A 129 -5.86 1.46 17.09
CA PHE A 129 -6.40 0.15 17.46
C PHE A 129 -5.82 -0.95 16.56
N MET A 130 -5.84 -0.76 15.25
CA MET A 130 -5.25 -1.70 14.30
C MET A 130 -3.75 -1.87 14.54
N ASP A 131 -3.01 -0.81 14.89
CA ASP A 131 -1.59 -0.92 15.25
C ASP A 131 -1.36 -1.84 16.46
N VAL A 132 -2.22 -1.81 17.48
CA VAL A 132 -2.16 -2.72 18.64
C VAL A 132 -2.45 -4.17 18.21
N ILE A 133 -3.49 -4.38 17.40
CA ILE A 133 -3.86 -5.70 16.88
C ILE A 133 -2.74 -6.27 16.00
N PHE A 134 -2.20 -5.50 15.06
CA PHE A 134 -1.08 -5.94 14.21
C PHE A 134 0.18 -6.23 15.01
N ARG A 135 0.49 -5.43 16.06
CA ARG A 135 1.60 -5.75 16.98
C ARG A 135 1.38 -7.06 17.72
N TYR A 136 0.15 -7.37 18.14
CA TYR A 136 -0.15 -8.64 18.78
C TYR A 136 0.22 -9.83 17.90
N TRP A 137 -0.14 -9.77 16.62
CA TRP A 137 0.18 -10.82 15.65
C TRP A 137 1.66 -10.87 15.28
N ARG A 138 2.27 -9.71 15.01
CA ARG A 138 3.66 -9.62 14.57
C ARG A 138 4.65 -10.04 15.66
N GLU A 139 4.32 -9.76 16.91
CA GLU A 139 5.24 -9.96 18.05
C GLU A 139 4.87 -11.17 18.91
N HIS A 140 3.92 -12.01 18.47
CA HIS A 140 3.37 -13.12 19.29
C HIS A 140 3.04 -12.66 20.71
N MET A 141 2.40 -11.50 20.81
CA MET A 141 2.14 -10.87 22.09
C MET A 141 1.15 -11.72 22.90
N ASP A 142 1.34 -11.80 24.21
CA ASP A 142 0.38 -12.48 25.08
C ASP A 142 -0.94 -11.68 25.19
N VAL A 143 -2.06 -12.39 25.37
CA VAL A 143 -3.42 -11.81 25.49
C VAL A 143 -3.51 -10.80 26.63
N ILE A 144 -2.77 -11.01 27.74
CA ILE A 144 -2.73 -10.08 28.87
C ILE A 144 -2.09 -8.74 28.45
N LYS A 145 -1.05 -8.78 27.61
CA LYS A 145 -0.38 -7.57 27.13
C LYS A 145 -1.24 -6.86 26.08
N LEU A 146 -1.91 -7.60 25.19
CA LEU A 146 -2.92 -7.05 24.27
C LEU A 146 -4.01 -6.30 25.06
N ARG A 147 -4.57 -6.94 26.10
CA ARG A 147 -5.60 -6.35 26.97
C ARG A 147 -5.15 -5.02 27.57
N ARG A 148 -3.91 -4.91 28.04
CA ARG A 148 -3.38 -3.66 28.63
C ARG A 148 -3.21 -2.54 27.62
N GLU A 149 -2.73 -2.86 26.41
CA GLU A 149 -2.56 -1.87 25.34
C GLU A 149 -3.92 -1.33 24.86
N VAL A 150 -4.92 -2.21 24.71
CA VAL A 150 -6.28 -1.80 24.34
C VAL A 150 -6.96 -1.03 25.48
N ASP A 151 -6.72 -1.39 26.74
CA ASP A 151 -7.17 -0.62 27.92
C ASP A 151 -6.59 0.78 27.90
N ALA A 152 -5.27 0.92 27.71
CA ALA A 152 -4.62 2.23 27.63
C ALA A 152 -5.15 3.09 26.47
N LEU A 153 -5.55 2.46 25.36
CA LEU A 153 -6.08 3.13 24.18
C LEU A 153 -7.54 3.57 24.35
N LEU A 154 -8.38 2.73 24.96
CA LEU A 154 -9.83 2.93 24.99
C LEU A 154 -10.34 3.47 26.35
N SER A 155 -9.70 3.16 27.47
CA SER A 155 -10.22 3.48 28.82
C SER A 155 -10.44 4.97 29.09
N LYS A 156 -9.76 5.86 28.36
CA LYS A 156 -9.84 7.30 28.58
C LYS A 156 -11.06 7.95 27.91
N ASP A 157 -11.31 7.59 26.66
CA ASP A 157 -12.32 8.25 25.82
C ASP A 157 -13.49 7.32 25.45
N TYR A 158 -13.29 5.99 25.54
CA TYR A 158 -14.22 4.95 25.09
C TYR A 158 -14.25 3.72 26.04
N PRO A 159 -14.58 3.91 27.34
CA PRO A 159 -14.56 2.83 28.33
C PRO A 159 -15.61 1.74 28.06
N ASP A 160 -16.71 2.08 27.40
CA ASP A 160 -17.74 1.13 26.94
C ASP A 160 -17.18 0.18 25.87
N LEU A 161 -16.41 0.73 24.93
CA LEU A 161 -15.79 -0.02 23.84
C LEU A 161 -14.74 -1.01 24.38
N PHE A 162 -14.00 -0.63 25.43
CA PHE A 162 -13.09 -1.55 26.11
C PHE A 162 -13.83 -2.74 26.75
N VAL A 163 -14.93 -2.48 27.46
CA VAL A 163 -15.73 -3.57 28.09
C VAL A 163 -16.25 -4.53 27.03
N GLU A 164 -16.68 -4.03 25.88
CA GLU A 164 -17.14 -4.84 24.77
C GLU A 164 -16.00 -5.68 24.17
N PHE A 165 -14.80 -5.09 23.99
CA PHE A 165 -13.60 -5.81 23.54
C PHE A 165 -13.27 -7.02 24.42
N ILE A 166 -13.34 -6.88 25.75
CA ILE A 166 -13.07 -7.99 26.69
C ILE A 166 -14.05 -9.15 26.50
N ARG A 167 -15.28 -8.89 26.05
CA ARG A 167 -16.27 -9.95 25.78
C ARG A 167 -15.97 -10.73 24.51
N TYR A 168 -15.22 -10.14 23.58
CA TYR A 168 -14.79 -10.75 22.33
C TYR A 168 -13.45 -11.48 22.44
N LEU A 169 -12.79 -11.44 23.60
CA LEU A 169 -11.62 -12.26 23.89
C LEU A 169 -12.04 -13.65 24.41
N PRO A 170 -11.35 -14.73 24.00
CA PRO A 170 -11.61 -16.06 24.52
C PRO A 170 -11.41 -16.07 26.05
N PRO A 171 -12.25 -16.81 26.79
CA PRO A 171 -12.05 -16.97 28.22
C PRO A 171 -10.70 -17.63 28.47
N THR A 172 -9.85 -16.97 29.25
CA THR A 172 -8.58 -17.51 29.78
C THR A 172 -8.82 -18.60 30.81
#